data_AF-A0AAW1MT37-F1
#
_entry.id   AF-A0AAW1MT37-F1
#
_cell.length_a   1.000
_cell.length_b   1.000
_cell.length_c   1.000
_cell.angle_alpha   90.00
_cell.angle_beta   90.00
_cell.angle_gamma   90.00
#
_symmetry.space_group_name_H-M   'P 1'
#
loop_
_entity.id
_entity.type
_entity.pdbx_description
1 polymer ?
#
loop_
_entity_poly.entity_id
_entity_poly.type
_entity_poly.pdbx_seq_one_letter_code
_entity_poly.pdbx_strand_id
1 'polypeptide(L)'
;MSADVIKKAFSATEDEFLGLVKRTVAFQPQIASVGSCCLVGAIVENELFVANLGDSRAVLGRRASAKQKNVVAERLSTDHNVAEEEIKREVEALHPDDSRIVVYNRGVWRIKGIIQEP
;
A
#
# COMPACT_ATOMS: atom_id res chain seq x y z
N MET A 1 -14.58 15.64 5.97
CA MET A 1 -13.95 14.46 5.31
C MET A 1 -14.11 13.28 6.26
N SER A 2 -14.30 12.04 5.76
CA SER A 2 -14.37 10.86 6.63
C SER A 2 -13.57 9.69 6.04
N ALA A 3 -13.20 8.73 6.90
CA ALA A 3 -12.50 7.52 6.48
C ALA A 3 -13.28 6.74 5.40
N ASP A 4 -14.61 6.70 5.49
CA ASP A 4 -15.46 6.01 4.51
C ASP A 4 -15.45 6.67 3.13
N VAL A 5 -15.36 8.01 3.08
CA VAL A 5 -15.22 8.73 1.81
C VAL A 5 -13.91 8.34 1.12
N ILE A 6 -12.81 8.27 1.87
CA ILE A 6 -11.51 7.88 1.34
C ILE A 6 -11.53 6.42 0.88
N LYS A 7 -12.09 5.50 1.69
CA LYS A 7 -12.24 4.09 1.29
C LYS A 7 -13.03 3.94 -0.01
N LYS A 8 -14.16 4.63 -0.14
CA LYS A 8 -14.98 4.62 -1.37
C LYS A 8 -14.21 5.15 -2.58
N ALA A 9 -13.37 6.18 -2.41
CA ALA A 9 -12.54 6.70 -3.48
C ALA A 9 -11.48 5.69 -3.96
N PHE A 10 -10.84 4.96 -3.04
CA PHE A 10 -9.93 3.86 -3.38
C PHE A 10 -10.66 2.74 -4.12
N SER A 11 -11.80 2.28 -3.59
CA SER A 11 -12.59 1.21 -4.24
C SER A 11 -13.05 1.62 -5.64
N ALA A 12 -13.57 2.83 -5.82
CA ALA A 12 -14.00 3.31 -7.13
C ALA A 12 -12.83 3.39 -8.13
N THR A 13 -11.65 3.81 -7.67
CA THR A 13 -10.43 3.87 -8.51
C THR A 13 -10.01 2.48 -8.97
N GLU A 14 -10.01 1.50 -8.05
CA GLU A 14 -9.69 0.10 -8.36
C GLU A 14 -10.73 -0.52 -9.33
N ASP A 15 -12.02 -0.29 -9.08
CA ASP A 15 -13.09 -0.78 -9.95
C ASP A 15 -12.97 -0.23 -11.38
N GLU A 16 -12.66 1.06 -11.52
CA GLU A 16 -12.43 1.68 -12.83
C GLU A 16 -11.18 1.14 -13.52
N PHE A 17 -10.08 0.93 -12.77
CA PHE A 17 -8.85 0.33 -13.30
C PHE A 17 -9.08 -1.12 -13.75
N LEU A 18 -9.76 -1.93 -12.95
CA LEU A 18 -10.16 -3.29 -13.34
C LEU A 18 -11.06 -3.28 -14.59
N GLY A 19 -11.97 -2.32 -14.69
CA GLY A 19 -12.78 -2.09 -15.87
C GLY A 19 -11.93 -1.76 -17.10
N LEU A 20 -10.90 -0.93 -16.96
CA LEU A 20 -9.94 -0.61 -18.01
C LEU A 20 -9.19 -1.88 -18.44
N VAL A 21 -8.59 -2.62 -17.50
CA VAL A 21 -7.84 -3.86 -17.78
C VAL A 21 -8.70 -4.85 -18.57
N LYS A 22 -9.94 -5.11 -18.14
CA LYS A 22 -10.85 -6.02 -18.82
C LYS A 22 -11.12 -5.62 -20.28
N ARG A 23 -11.22 -4.33 -20.57
CA ARG A 23 -11.47 -3.82 -21.93
C ARG A 23 -10.23 -3.83 -22.81
N THR A 24 -9.04 -3.65 -22.23
CA THR A 24 -7.81 -3.40 -23.00
C THR A 24 -6.85 -4.58 -23.07
N VAL A 25 -6.93 -5.55 -22.16
CA VAL A 25 -5.95 -6.66 -22.04
C VAL A 25 -5.77 -7.47 -23.32
N ALA A 26 -6.80 -7.61 -24.16
CA ALA A 26 -6.72 -8.38 -25.41
C ALA A 26 -5.75 -7.78 -26.44
N PHE A 27 -5.60 -6.46 -26.46
CA PHE A 27 -4.70 -5.74 -27.37
C PHE A 27 -3.52 -5.08 -26.64
N GLN A 28 -3.58 -4.99 -25.32
CA GLN A 28 -2.54 -4.43 -24.46
C GLN A 28 -2.30 -5.31 -23.21
N PRO A 29 -1.76 -6.55 -23.36
CA PRO A 29 -1.68 -7.52 -22.27
C PRO A 29 -0.90 -7.04 -21.04
N GLN A 30 0.10 -6.18 -21.23
CA GLN A 30 0.92 -5.63 -20.15
C GLN A 30 0.12 -4.84 -19.11
N ILE A 31 -1.08 -4.35 -19.45
CA ILE A 31 -1.94 -3.64 -18.49
C ILE A 31 -2.39 -4.55 -17.33
N ALA A 32 -2.44 -5.87 -17.55
CA ALA A 32 -2.82 -6.84 -16.52
C ALA A 32 -1.66 -7.19 -15.57
N SER A 33 -0.43 -6.77 -15.88
CA SER A 33 0.77 -7.02 -15.06
C SER A 33 1.28 -5.79 -14.33
N VAL A 34 0.61 -4.63 -14.49
CA VAL A 34 0.99 -3.40 -13.78
C VAL A 34 0.08 -3.16 -12.58
N GLY A 35 0.63 -2.48 -11.60
CA GLY A 35 -0.08 -1.97 -10.44
C GLY A 35 0.71 -0.80 -9.86
N SER A 36 0.15 -0.14 -8.85
CA SER A 36 0.82 0.93 -8.12
C SER A 36 0.42 0.89 -6.65
N CYS A 37 1.36 1.24 -5.79
CA CYS A 37 1.04 1.67 -4.44
C CYS A 37 0.24 2.98 -4.50
N CYS A 38 -0.63 3.20 -3.53
CA CYS A 38 -1.41 4.42 -3.40
C CYS A 38 -1.35 4.93 -1.97
N LEU A 39 -0.78 6.12 -1.79
CA LEU A 39 -0.71 6.82 -0.51
C LEU A 39 -1.40 8.16 -0.66
N VAL A 40 -2.40 8.40 0.19
CA VAL A 40 -3.18 9.64 0.22
C VAL A 40 -2.99 10.34 1.55
N GLY A 41 -2.68 11.63 1.50
CA GLY A 41 -2.73 12.56 2.62
C GLY A 41 -3.73 13.66 2.33
N ALA A 42 -4.70 13.89 3.22
CA ALA A 42 -5.69 14.96 3.08
C ALA A 42 -5.79 15.75 4.38
N ILE A 43 -5.75 17.09 4.29
CA ILE A 43 -5.90 17.98 5.45
C ILE A 43 -7.24 18.69 5.33
N VAL A 44 -8.11 18.51 6.32
CA VAL A 44 -9.43 19.14 6.38
C VAL A 44 -9.67 19.63 7.80
N GLU A 45 -9.99 20.92 7.96
CA GLU A 45 -10.31 21.53 9.27
C GLU A 45 -9.26 21.21 10.36
N ASN A 46 -7.98 21.31 10.01
CA ASN A 46 -6.83 21.03 10.89
C ASN A 46 -6.69 19.55 11.32
N GLU A 47 -7.37 18.63 10.64
CA GLU A 47 -7.20 17.19 10.80
C GLU A 47 -6.50 16.59 9.57
N LEU A 48 -5.50 15.74 9.79
CA LEU A 48 -4.76 15.04 8.75
C LEU A 48 -5.26 13.59 8.64
N PHE A 49 -5.76 13.22 7.47
CA PHE A 49 -6.13 11.87 7.10
C PHE A 49 -5.01 11.25 6.28
N VAL A 50 -4.59 10.02 6.62
CA VAL A 50 -3.62 9.23 5.87
C VAL A 50 -4.26 7.89 5.51
N ALA A 51 -4.22 7.52 4.23
CA ALA A 51 -4.62 6.20 3.75
C ALA A 51 -3.52 5.61 2.89
N ASN A 52 -3.13 4.37 3.18
CA ASN A 52 -2.03 3.68 2.50
C ASN A 52 -2.51 2.33 1.96
N LEU A 53 -2.18 2.07 0.68
CA LEU A 53 -2.34 0.78 0.02
C LEU A 53 -1.01 0.44 -0.65
N GLY A 54 -0.23 -0.43 -0.01
CA GLY A 54 1.10 -0.84 -0.45
C GLY A 54 2.22 -0.37 0.49
N ASP A 55 3.44 -0.31 0.00
CA ASP A 55 4.66 -0.06 0.79
C ASP A 55 5.15 1.40 0.75
N SER A 56 4.37 2.31 0.18
CA SER A 56 4.59 3.74 0.33
C SER A 56 4.44 4.18 1.79
N ARG A 57 5.19 5.23 2.19
CA ARG A 57 5.25 5.65 3.60
C ARG A 57 4.97 7.14 3.80
N ALA A 58 4.02 7.44 4.69
CA ALA A 58 3.82 8.79 5.22
C ALA A 58 4.63 8.99 6.51
N VAL A 59 5.40 10.09 6.56
CA VAL A 59 6.19 10.49 7.72
C VAL A 59 5.94 11.97 8.01
N LEU A 60 5.49 12.27 9.22
CA LEU A 60 5.27 13.63 9.70
C LEU A 60 6.52 14.13 10.42
N GLY A 61 7.09 15.24 9.94
CA GLY A 61 8.08 15.99 10.69
C GLY A 61 7.39 16.90 11.71
N ARG A 62 7.53 16.61 13.01
CA ARG A 62 7.01 17.49 14.07
C ARG A 62 8.11 18.05 14.95
N ARG A 63 7.93 19.27 15.46
CA ARG A 63 8.85 19.83 16.46
C ARG A 63 8.67 19.07 17.77
N ALA A 64 9.77 18.69 18.42
CA ALA A 64 9.75 18.00 19.71
C ALA A 64 9.11 18.86 20.81
N SER A 65 9.31 20.18 20.75
CA SER A 65 8.65 21.18 21.59
C SER A 65 8.71 22.55 20.93
N ALA A 66 7.90 23.51 21.40
CA ALA A 66 7.86 24.87 20.86
C ALA A 66 9.20 25.63 20.98
N LYS A 67 10.06 25.23 21.93
CA LYS A 67 11.33 25.90 22.24
C LYS A 67 12.55 25.22 21.59
N GLN A 68 12.40 24.02 21.04
CA GLN A 68 13.50 23.26 20.44
C GLN A 68 13.43 23.33 18.91
N LYS A 69 14.60 23.39 18.27
CA LYS A 69 14.72 23.35 16.79
C LYS A 69 14.72 21.92 16.23
N ASN A 70 14.76 20.90 17.09
CA ASN A 70 14.83 19.51 16.68
C ASN A 70 13.48 19.05 16.11
N VAL A 71 13.54 18.43 14.93
CA VAL A 71 12.41 17.79 14.26
C VAL A 71 12.47 16.29 14.56
N VAL A 72 11.34 15.73 14.98
CA VAL A 72 11.14 14.29 15.14
C VAL A 72 10.35 13.79 13.94
N ALA A 73 10.80 12.69 13.37
CA ALA A 73 10.07 11.97 12.33
C ALA A 73 9.09 11.01 12.97
N GLU A 74 7.80 11.17 12.67
CA GLU A 74 6.72 10.31 13.16
C GLU A 74 6.10 9.59 11.97
N ARG A 75 6.18 8.25 11.96
CA ARG A 75 5.58 7.43 10.91
C ARG A 75 4.06 7.43 11.08
N LEU A 76 3.33 7.75 10.02
CA LEU A 76 1.87 7.81 10.01
C LEU A 76 1.19 6.66 9.26
N SER A 77 1.95 5.82 8.56
CA SER A 77 1.42 4.66 7.84
C SER A 77 2.25 3.41 8.11
N THR A 78 1.60 2.27 8.16
CA THR A 78 2.25 0.95 8.13
C THR A 78 2.45 0.53 6.67
N ASP A 79 3.59 -0.05 6.35
CA ASP A 79 3.86 -0.56 5.01
C ASP A 79 3.06 -1.85 4.83
N HIS A 80 2.44 -2.04 3.68
CA HIS A 80 1.64 -3.21 3.39
C HIS A 80 2.39 -4.12 2.41
N ASN A 81 3.35 -4.88 2.92
CA ASN A 81 4.16 -5.85 2.17
C ASN A 81 4.49 -7.09 3.01
N VAL A 82 5.03 -8.14 2.38
CA VAL A 82 5.29 -9.42 3.06
C VAL A 82 6.61 -9.46 3.85
N ALA A 83 7.29 -8.32 4.03
CA ALA A 83 8.28 -8.18 5.11
C ALA A 83 7.63 -7.94 6.48
N GLU A 84 6.40 -7.42 6.51
CA GLU A 84 5.61 -7.34 7.73
C GLU A 84 5.00 -8.71 8.05
N GLU A 85 5.33 -9.26 9.21
CA GLU A 85 4.96 -10.63 9.60
C GLU A 85 3.45 -10.87 9.64
N GLU A 86 2.66 -9.86 10.03
CA GLU A 86 1.20 -9.95 10.05
C GLU A 86 0.63 -10.12 8.63
N ILE A 87 1.13 -9.33 7.67
CA ILE A 87 0.70 -9.39 6.27
C ILE A 87 1.13 -10.70 5.63
N LYS A 88 2.35 -11.16 5.92
CA LYS A 88 2.82 -12.47 5.47
C LYS A 88 1.89 -13.59 5.93
N ARG A 89 1.54 -13.63 7.23
CA ARG A 89 0.63 -14.65 7.78
C ARG A 89 -0.77 -14.57 7.18
N GLU A 90 -1.29 -13.36 6.97
CA GLU A 90 -2.57 -13.15 6.33
C GLU A 90 -2.57 -13.72 4.89
N VAL A 91 -1.55 -13.39 4.11
CA VAL A 91 -1.42 -13.85 2.72
C VAL A 91 -1.32 -15.38 2.66
N GLU A 92 -0.53 -16.01 3.54
CA GLU A 92 -0.44 -17.47 3.64
C GLU A 92 -1.77 -18.11 4.03
N ALA A 93 -2.50 -17.54 5.00
CA ALA A 93 -3.79 -18.05 5.46
C ALA A 93 -4.88 -17.97 4.39
N LEU A 94 -4.85 -16.95 3.53
CA LEU A 94 -5.77 -16.80 2.40
C LEU A 94 -5.48 -17.76 1.24
N HIS A 95 -4.29 -18.38 1.21
CA HIS A 95 -3.84 -19.26 0.13
C HIS A 95 -3.25 -20.58 0.66
N PRO A 96 -4.03 -21.39 1.41
CA PRO A 96 -3.51 -22.57 2.10
C PRO A 96 -2.94 -23.63 1.15
N ASP A 97 -3.43 -23.69 -0.10
CA ASP A 97 -3.01 -24.66 -1.09
C ASP A 97 -1.83 -24.19 -1.96
N ASP A 98 -1.40 -22.93 -1.84
CA ASP A 98 -0.29 -22.37 -2.60
C ASP A 98 0.96 -22.23 -1.73
N SER A 99 1.71 -23.33 -1.61
CA SER A 99 2.99 -23.38 -0.87
C SER A 99 4.06 -22.38 -1.37
N ARG A 100 3.84 -21.73 -2.53
CA ARG A 100 4.74 -20.71 -3.10
C ARG A 100 4.13 -19.32 -3.08
N ILE A 101 3.06 -19.09 -2.31
CA ILE A 101 2.40 -17.78 -2.25
C ILE A 101 3.36 -16.70 -1.69
N VAL A 102 4.13 -17.02 -0.66
CA VAL A 102 5.19 -16.17 -0.12
C VAL A 102 6.53 -16.90 -0.20
N VAL A 103 7.51 -16.29 -0.87
CA VAL A 103 8.83 -16.90 -1.12
C VAL A 103 9.92 -15.94 -0.69
N TYR A 104 10.93 -16.45 0.01
CA TYR A 104 12.15 -15.69 0.28
C TYR A 104 13.12 -15.82 -0.90
N ASN A 105 13.43 -14.71 -1.56
CA ASN A 105 14.31 -14.72 -2.73
C ASN A 105 15.10 -13.42 -2.82
N ARG A 106 16.42 -13.53 -3.10
CA ARG A 106 17.35 -12.39 -3.21
C ARG A 106 17.35 -11.48 -1.97
N GLY A 107 17.26 -12.07 -0.78
CA GLY A 107 17.37 -11.34 0.49
C GLY A 107 16.08 -10.71 1.02
N VAL A 108 14.97 -10.81 0.27
CA VAL A 108 13.66 -10.25 0.66
C VAL A 108 12.55 -11.28 0.48
N TRP A 109 11.47 -11.15 1.26
CA TRP A 109 10.22 -11.87 1.04
C TRP A 109 9.54 -11.33 -0.22
N ARG A 110 8.73 -12.15 -0.93
CA ARG A 110 8.05 -11.77 -2.17
C ARG A 110 6.76 -12.56 -2.33
N ILE A 111 5.70 -11.94 -2.84
CA ILE A 111 4.49 -12.66 -3.27
C ILE A 111 4.77 -13.34 -4.61
N LYS A 112 4.64 -14.67 -4.66
CA LYS A 112 4.93 -15.54 -5.82
C LYS A 112 6.31 -15.33 -6.44
N GLY A 113 7.26 -14.78 -5.68
CA GLY A 113 8.59 -14.41 -6.19
C GLY A 113 8.60 -13.16 -7.09
N ILE A 114 7.47 -12.47 -7.25
CA ILE A 114 7.31 -11.31 -8.15
C ILE A 114 7.26 -10.02 -7.32
N ILE A 115 6.22 -9.86 -6.50
CA ILE A 115 5.91 -8.58 -5.86
C ILE A 115 6.68 -8.46 -4.54
N GLN A 116 7.56 -7.45 -4.51
CA GLN A 116 8.20 -6.74 -3.39
C GLN A 116 9.52 -6.16 -3.96
N GLU A 117 9.65 -4.84 -4.05
CA GLU A 117 10.90 -4.23 -4.54
C GLU A 117 12.02 -4.35 -3.48
N PRO A 118 13.29 -4.48 -3.89
CA PRO A 118 14.42 -4.51 -2.96
C PRO A 118 14.66 -3.18 -2.23
#